data_AF-A0A535TIB8-F1
#
_entry.id   AF-A0A535TIB8-F1
#
_cell.length_a   1.000
_cell.length_b   1.000
_cell.length_c   1.000
_cell.angle_alpha   90.00
_cell.angle_beta   90.00
_cell.angle_gamma   90.00
#
_symmetry.space_group_name_H-M   'P 1'
#
loop_
_entity.id
_entity.type
_entity.pdbx_description
1 polymer ?
#
loop_
_entity_poly.entity_id
_entity_poly.type
_entity_poly.pdbx_seq_one_letter_code
_entity_poly.pdbx_strand_id
1 'polypeptide(L)'
;MQVAIYADHDPGGKKLIATLRRRLKNEEIRAWQVKKTAPFTLIHSGDRYTKIRVTFVPAGTASFSRAARAGALGAFRSPEPALLATISEGPSADRVLGFLVGMLTRHARPLGVSGVGIPLSASASTR
;
A
#
# COMPACT_ATOMS: atom_id res chain seq x y z
N MET A 1 2.34 9.52 3.54
CA MET A 1 3.28 8.87 2.58
C MET A 1 2.53 7.98 1.58
N GLN A 2 3.11 7.71 0.42
CA GLN A 2 2.48 6.93 -0.67
C GLN A 2 3.38 5.78 -1.10
N VAL A 3 2.78 4.68 -1.58
CA VAL A 3 3.47 3.51 -2.14
C VAL A 3 2.72 3.02 -3.37
N ALA A 4 3.38 3.04 -4.53
CA ALA A 4 2.88 2.44 -5.75
C ALA A 4 3.14 0.94 -5.73
N ILE A 5 2.14 0.12 -6.03
CA ILE A 5 2.24 -1.34 -6.00
C ILE A 5 1.88 -1.88 -7.39
N TYR A 6 2.81 -2.61 -7.99
CA TYR A 6 2.64 -3.26 -9.28
C TYR A 6 2.31 -4.73 -9.06
N ALA A 7 1.37 -5.25 -9.85
CA ALA A 7 0.93 -6.63 -9.77
C ALA A 7 0.77 -7.23 -11.16
N ASP A 8 1.21 -8.48 -11.31
CA ASP A 8 1.16 -9.20 -12.58
C ASP A 8 -0.26 -9.66 -12.88
N HIS A 9 -0.73 -9.36 -14.10
CA HIS A 9 -2.05 -9.78 -14.60
C HIS A 9 -3.22 -9.47 -13.64
N ASP A 10 -3.12 -8.36 -12.90
CA ASP A 10 -4.12 -7.90 -11.93
C ASP A 10 -4.37 -6.38 -12.06
N PRO A 11 -4.92 -5.92 -13.20
CA PRO A 11 -5.30 -4.52 -13.35
C PRO A 11 -6.31 -4.13 -12.28
N GLY A 12 -6.03 -3.05 -11.54
CA GLY A 12 -6.82 -2.62 -10.39
C GLY A 12 -6.61 -3.44 -9.12
N GLY A 13 -5.62 -4.34 -9.06
CA GLY A 13 -5.15 -4.98 -7.82
C GLY A 13 -6.20 -5.80 -7.07
N LYS A 14 -7.25 -6.27 -7.76
CA LYS A 14 -8.39 -6.96 -7.12
C LYS A 14 -7.97 -8.32 -6.57
N LYS A 15 -7.17 -9.08 -7.34
CA LYS A 15 -6.66 -10.39 -6.91
C LYS A 15 -5.68 -10.23 -5.74
N LEU A 16 -4.82 -9.21 -5.78
CA LEU A 16 -3.90 -8.88 -4.71
C LEU A 16 -4.67 -8.60 -3.41
N ILE A 17 -5.66 -7.70 -3.43
CA ILE A 17 -6.46 -7.36 -2.24
C ILE A 17 -7.24 -8.57 -1.72
N ALA A 18 -7.86 -9.35 -2.61
CA ALA A 18 -8.57 -10.56 -2.23
C ALA A 18 -7.63 -11.59 -1.57
N THR A 19 -6.44 -11.78 -2.13
CA THR A 19 -5.44 -12.70 -1.60
C THR A 19 -4.89 -12.21 -0.26
N LEU A 20 -4.54 -10.92 -0.17
CA LEU A 20 -4.09 -10.31 1.08
C LEU A 20 -5.14 -10.47 2.19
N ARG A 21 -6.42 -10.22 1.90
CA ARG A 21 -7.54 -10.49 2.83
C ARG A 21 -7.59 -11.93 3.28
N ARG A 22 -7.52 -12.88 2.34
CA ARG A 22 -7.55 -14.32 2.64
C ARG A 22 -6.40 -14.72 3.57
N ARG A 23 -5.19 -14.25 3.28
CA ARG A 23 -3.98 -14.59 4.04
C ARG A 23 -3.96 -13.97 5.44
N LEU A 24 -4.49 -12.74 5.58
CA LEU A 24 -4.69 -12.12 6.90
C LEU A 24 -5.72 -12.90 7.73
N LYS A 25 -6.84 -13.31 7.12
CA LYS A 25 -7.86 -14.15 7.77
C LYS A 25 -7.30 -15.50 8.23
N ASN A 26 -6.42 -16.10 7.43
CA ASN A 26 -5.77 -17.38 7.73
C ASN A 26 -4.56 -17.25 8.67
N GLU A 27 -4.28 -16.06 9.22
CA GLU A 27 -3.13 -15.78 10.07
C GLU A 27 -1.76 -16.09 9.44
N GLU A 28 -1.68 -16.08 8.11
CA GLU A 28 -0.43 -16.26 7.37
C GLU A 28 0.44 -15.00 7.41
N ILE A 29 -0.16 -13.84 7.71
CA ILE A 29 0.48 -12.53 7.83
C ILE A 29 0.06 -11.89 9.17
N ARG A 30 0.70 -12.31 10.28
CA ARG A 30 0.27 -11.98 11.66
C ARG A 30 0.61 -10.56 12.12
N ALA A 31 1.52 -9.88 11.44
CA ALA A 31 1.96 -8.52 11.79
C ALA A 31 0.94 -7.44 11.41
N TRP A 32 -0.17 -7.80 10.76
CA TRP A 32 -1.13 -6.88 10.17
C TRP A 32 -2.56 -7.26 10.53
N GLN A 33 -3.40 -6.24 10.71
CA GLN A 33 -4.81 -6.41 11.03
C GLN A 33 -5.66 -5.58 10.08
N VAL A 34 -6.81 -6.14 9.68
CA VAL A 34 -7.80 -5.42 8.88
C VAL A 34 -8.55 -4.44 9.77
N LYS A 35 -8.41 -3.14 9.49
CA LYS A 35 -9.15 -2.08 10.19
C LYS A 35 -10.46 -1.74 9.51
N LYS A 36 -10.49 -1.76 8.17
CA LYS A 36 -11.68 -1.48 7.35
C LYS A 36 -11.61 -2.27 6.06
N THR A 37 -12.76 -2.68 5.52
CA THR A 37 -12.85 -3.43 4.26
C THR A 37 -13.14 -2.53 3.05
N ALA A 38 -13.78 -1.38 3.25
CA ALA A 38 -14.11 -0.42 2.18
C ALA A 38 -13.92 1.06 2.64
N PRO A 39 -12.83 1.74 2.22
CA PRO A 39 -11.68 1.19 1.49
C PRO A 39 -10.93 0.14 2.33
N PHE A 40 -10.15 -0.71 1.66
CA PHE A 40 -9.36 -1.73 2.35
C PHE A 40 -8.22 -1.05 3.12
N THR A 41 -8.28 -1.13 4.44
CA THR A 41 -7.34 -0.45 5.33
C THR A 41 -6.77 -1.44 6.33
N LEU A 42 -5.44 -1.43 6.45
CA LEU A 42 -4.70 -2.19 7.43
C LEU A 42 -4.09 -1.29 8.50
N ILE A 43 -3.82 -1.89 9.65
CA ILE A 43 -2.93 -1.37 10.70
C ILE A 43 -1.92 -2.45 11.06
N HIS A 44 -0.76 -2.04 11.53
CA HIS A 44 0.24 -2.98 12.05
C HIS A 44 -0.14 -3.41 13.49
N SER A 45 0.08 -4.67 13.85
CA SER A 45 -0.40 -5.26 15.11
C SER A 45 0.36 -4.81 16.36
N GLY A 46 1.59 -4.32 16.22
CA GLY A 46 2.33 -3.73 17.34
C GLY A 46 1.69 -2.44 17.85
N ASP A 47 1.44 -2.34 19.15
CA ASP A 47 0.64 -1.27 19.81
C ASP A 47 1.02 0.15 19.39
N ARG A 48 2.33 0.43 19.27
CA ARG A 48 2.89 1.72 18.86
C ARG A 48 2.41 2.19 17.48
N TYR A 49 1.98 1.26 16.63
CA TYR A 49 1.69 1.50 15.21
C TYR A 49 0.20 1.44 14.87
N THR A 50 -0.66 1.06 15.82
CA THR A 50 -2.10 0.84 15.63
C THR A 50 -2.86 2.10 15.16
N LYS A 51 -2.31 3.29 15.41
CA LYS A 51 -2.87 4.57 14.95
C LYS A 51 -2.54 4.89 13.49
N ILE A 52 -1.51 4.26 12.91
CA ILE A 52 -1.06 4.52 11.54
C ILE A 52 -1.81 3.59 10.59
N ARG A 53 -2.60 4.17 9.69
CA ARG A 53 -3.44 3.46 8.73
C ARG A 53 -2.72 3.33 7.40
N VAL A 54 -2.77 2.14 6.82
CA VAL A 54 -2.37 1.87 5.44
C VAL A 54 -3.64 1.60 4.63
N THR A 55 -4.02 2.52 3.76
CA THR A 55 -5.23 2.41 2.94
C THR A 55 -4.85 2.08 1.50
N PHE A 56 -5.41 1.00 0.96
CA PHE A 56 -5.16 0.56 -0.41
C PHE A 56 -6.25 1.11 -1.33
N VAL A 57 -5.81 1.76 -2.41
CA VAL A 57 -6.66 2.39 -3.41
C VAL A 57 -6.39 1.74 -4.78
N PRO A 58 -7.37 0.99 -5.32
CA PRO A 58 -7.25 0.37 -6.64
C PRO A 58 -7.11 1.37 -7.79
N ALA A 59 -6.27 1.01 -8.76
CA ALA A 59 -6.24 1.68 -10.06
C ALA A 59 -7.61 1.69 -10.74
N GLY A 60 -7.87 2.70 -11.58
CA GLY A 60 -9.16 2.91 -12.23
C GLY A 60 -10.28 3.45 -11.31
N THR A 61 -10.03 3.66 -10.02
CA THR A 61 -11.01 4.33 -9.13
C THR A 61 -10.85 5.85 -9.15
N ALA A 62 -11.94 6.58 -8.90
CA ALA A 62 -11.90 8.05 -8.80
C ALA A 62 -10.89 8.55 -7.75
N SER A 63 -10.75 7.83 -6.63
CA SER A 63 -9.76 8.14 -5.59
C SER A 63 -8.33 7.97 -6.09
N PHE A 64 -8.05 6.94 -6.89
CA PHE A 64 -6.75 6.74 -7.52
C PHE A 64 -6.44 7.86 -8.50
N SER A 65 -7.36 8.17 -9.42
CA SER A 65 -7.17 9.25 -10.40
C SER A 65 -6.93 10.59 -9.72
N ARG A 66 -7.62 10.87 -8.61
CA ARG A 66 -7.41 12.09 -7.81
C ARG A 66 -6.00 12.12 -7.21
N ALA A 67 -5.55 11.03 -6.61
CA ALA A 67 -4.20 10.95 -6.04
C ALA A 67 -3.12 11.07 -7.12
N ALA A 68 -3.28 10.38 -8.26
CA ALA A 68 -2.36 10.45 -9.39
C ALA A 68 -2.25 11.89 -9.94
N ARG A 69 -3.39 12.59 -10.11
CA ARG A 69 -3.41 14.01 -10.53
C ARG A 69 -2.76 14.94 -9.52
N ALA A 70 -2.85 14.63 -8.23
CA ALA A 70 -2.18 15.35 -7.16
C ALA A 70 -0.67 15.06 -7.06
N GLY A 71 -0.09 14.29 -8.00
CA GLY A 71 1.34 13.98 -8.02
C GLY A 71 1.76 12.89 -7.06
N ALA A 72 0.82 12.19 -6.40
CA ALA A 72 1.11 11.18 -5.37
C ALA A 72 1.99 10.02 -5.87
N LEU A 73 2.01 9.76 -7.18
CA LEU A 73 2.79 8.67 -7.80
C LEU A 73 4.17 9.11 -8.28
N GLY A 74 4.42 10.42 -8.47
CA GLY A 74 5.68 10.92 -9.01
C GLY A 74 6.14 10.18 -10.28
N ALA A 75 7.39 9.72 -10.28
CA ALA A 75 7.97 8.92 -11.36
C ALA A 75 7.31 7.55 -11.55
N PHE A 76 6.60 7.04 -10.55
CA PHE A 76 5.95 5.72 -10.56
C PHE A 76 4.54 5.72 -11.18
N ARG A 77 4.18 6.77 -11.95
CA ARG A 77 2.89 6.84 -12.64
C ARG A 77 2.82 5.99 -13.92
N SER A 78 3.98 5.62 -14.48
CA SER A 78 4.08 4.86 -15.73
C SER A 78 5.10 3.72 -15.58
N PRO A 79 4.72 2.45 -15.80
CA PRO A 79 3.34 1.99 -16.05
C PRO A 79 2.39 2.32 -14.89
N GLU A 80 1.08 2.29 -15.13
CA GLU A 80 0.10 2.55 -14.06
C GLU A 80 0.21 1.43 -12.99
N PRO A 81 0.44 1.75 -11.71
CA PRO A 81 0.48 0.74 -10.66
C PRO A 81 -0.92 0.17 -10.41
N ALA A 82 -0.99 -1.12 -10.07
CA ALA A 82 -2.25 -1.80 -9.79
C ALA A 82 -2.98 -1.23 -8.55
N LEU A 83 -2.21 -0.81 -7.54
CA LEU A 83 -2.71 -0.18 -6.33
C LEU A 83 -1.82 1.00 -5.92
N LEU A 84 -2.43 1.97 -5.26
CA LEU A 84 -1.75 2.97 -4.45
C LEU A 84 -2.05 2.69 -2.98
N ALA A 85 -1.02 2.48 -2.17
CA ALA A 85 -1.17 2.43 -0.72
C ALA A 85 -0.80 3.77 -0.09
N THR A 86 -1.75 4.37 0.61
CA THR A 86 -1.56 5.61 1.37
C THR A 86 -1.35 5.28 2.84
N ILE A 87 -0.20 5.70 3.38
CA ILE A 87 0.13 5.61 4.79
C ILE A 87 -0.18 6.96 5.43
N SER A 88 -1.03 6.97 6.45
CA SER A 88 -1.35 8.19 7.21
C SER A 88 -0.11 8.74 7.90
N GLU A 89 -0.02 10.07 7.99
CA GLU A 89 1.07 10.75 8.69
C GLU A 89 1.08 10.41 10.20
N GLY A 90 2.27 10.49 10.80
CA GLY A 90 2.48 10.32 12.24
C GLY A 90 3.91 9.89 12.61
N PRO A 91 4.26 9.87 13.91
CA PRO A 91 5.64 9.66 14.40
C PRO A 91 6.29 8.32 14.03
N SER A 92 5.55 7.40 13.40
CA SER A 92 6.04 6.08 12.99
C SER A 92 5.66 5.72 11.55
N ALA A 93 5.28 6.71 10.73
CA ALA A 93 4.90 6.48 9.34
C ALA A 93 6.04 5.80 8.54
N ASP A 94 7.29 6.22 8.70
CA ASP A 94 8.45 5.60 8.03
C ASP A 94 8.67 4.14 8.45
N ARG A 95 8.45 3.82 9.74
CA ARG A 95 8.55 2.43 10.21
C ARG A 95 7.45 1.56 9.60
N VAL A 96 6.23 2.09 9.54
CA VAL A 96 5.09 1.40 8.94
C VAL A 96 5.27 1.25 7.43
N LEU A 97 5.89 2.22 6.76
CA LEU A 97 6.36 2.08 5.38
C LEU A 97 7.33 0.91 5.25
N GLY A 98 8.35 0.83 6.10
CA GLY A 98 9.29 -0.30 6.12
C GLY A 98 8.59 -1.64 6.33
N PHE A 99 7.64 -1.74 7.26
CA PHE A 99 6.86 -2.96 7.46
C PHE A 99 5.99 -3.31 6.25
N LEU A 100 5.38 -2.30 5.61
CA LEU A 100 4.51 -2.51 4.46
C LEU A 100 5.32 -3.07 3.29
N VAL A 101 6.45 -2.43 2.98
CA VAL A 101 7.38 -2.88 1.94
C VAL A 101 7.89 -4.28 2.26
N GLY A 102 8.29 -4.53 3.52
CA GLY A 102 8.74 -5.86 3.95
C GLY A 102 7.66 -6.94 3.78
N MET A 103 6.39 -6.63 4.09
CA MET A 103 5.26 -7.55 3.87
C MET A 103 5.04 -7.83 2.38
N LEU A 104 5.00 -6.79 1.55
CA LEU A 104 4.80 -6.91 0.10
C LEU A 104 5.93 -7.72 -0.55
N THR A 105 7.18 -7.46 -0.18
CA THR A 105 8.35 -8.18 -0.71
C THR A 105 8.40 -9.62 -0.22
N ARG A 106 8.21 -9.87 1.09
CA ARG A 106 8.22 -11.23 1.66
C ARG A 106 7.13 -12.13 1.07
N HIS A 107 5.99 -11.54 0.71
CA HIS A 107 4.84 -12.25 0.17
C HIS A 107 4.59 -11.91 -1.30
N ALA A 108 5.61 -11.46 -2.03
CA ALA A 108 5.44 -10.93 -3.39
C ALA A 108 4.76 -11.94 -4.33
N ARG A 109 5.37 -13.12 -4.48
CA ARG A 109 4.85 -14.20 -5.33
C ARG A 109 3.40 -14.60 -5.01
N PRO A 110 3.04 -14.96 -3.76
CA PRO A 110 1.66 -15.32 -3.44
C PRO A 110 0.67 -14.16 -3.54
N LEU A 111 1.12 -12.90 -3.43
CA LEU A 111 0.27 -11.73 -3.63
C LEU A 111 0.18 -11.28 -5.10
N GLY A 112 1.01 -11.85 -5.98
CA GLY A 112 1.15 -11.39 -7.37
C GLY A 112 1.83 -10.04 -7.52
N VAL A 113 2.58 -9.58 -6.50
CA VAL A 113 3.31 -8.31 -6.54
C VAL A 113 4.57 -8.49 -7.40
N SER A 114 4.72 -7.64 -8.42
CA SER A 114 5.91 -7.61 -9.28
C SER A 114 6.82 -6.41 -9.05
N GLY A 115 6.35 -5.39 -8.34
CA GLY A 115 7.16 -4.24 -8.01
C GLY A 115 6.53 -3.34 -6.96
N VAL A 116 7.38 -2.59 -6.27
CA VAL A 116 6.96 -1.57 -5.29
C VAL A 116 7.75 -0.30 -5.57
N GLY A 117 7.03 0.80 -5.79
CA GLY A 117 7.59 2.14 -5.94
C GLY A 117 7.28 2.98 -4.71
N ILE A 118 8.26 3.73 -4.21
CA ILE A 118 8.09 4.65 -3.09
C ILE A 118 8.33 6.07 -3.63
N PRO A 119 7.27 6.79 -4.03
CA PRO A 119 7.38 8.18 -4.45
C PRO A 119 8.00 9.03 -3.34
N LEU A 120 9.07 9.75 -3.66
CA LEU A 120 9.60 10.77 -2.77
C LEU A 120 8.59 11.92 -2.73
N SER A 121 8.06 12.25 -1.56
CA SER A 121 7.28 13.48 -1.39
C SER A 121 8.21 14.68 -1.59
N ALA A 122 7.80 15.65 -2.40
CA ALA A 122 8.56 16.88 -2.68
C ALA A 122 8.94 17.67 -1.41
N SER A 123 8.28 17.44 -0.28
CA SER A 123 8.65 18.00 1.03
C SER A 123 10.01 17.52 1.58
N ALA A 124 10.64 16.52 0.98
CA ALA A 124 12.00 16.09 1.33
C ALA A 124 13.09 16.85 0.55
N SER A 125 12.70 17.68 -0.43
CA SER A 125 13.60 18.46 -1.29
C SER A 125 13.68 19.93 -0.84
N THR A 126 13.94 20.15 0.45
CA THR A 126 14.46 21.42 0.95
C THR A 126 15.74 21.12 1.71
N ARG A 127 16.84 21.04 0.97
CA ARG A 127 18.19 21.31 1.48
C ARG A 127 18.80 22.37 0.59
#